data_AF-A0A6A5YFJ9-F1
#
_entry.id   AF-A0A6A5YFJ9-F1
#
_cell.length_a   1.000
_cell.length_b   1.000
_cell.length_c   1.000
_cell.angle_alpha   90.00
_cell.angle_beta   90.00
_cell.angle_gamma   90.00
#
_symmetry.space_group_name_H-M   'P 1'
#
loop_
_entity.id
_entity.type
_entity.pdbx_description
1 polymer ?
#
loop_
_entity_poly.entity_id
_entity_poly.type
_entity_poly.pdbx_seq_one_letter_code
_entity_poly.pdbx_strand_id
1 'polypeptide(L)'
;RIIQFENQIEALRKQLEEYKQLAHAKAGETAIVRRNYEKAIKDSEQEISRLRQAHAEDLVKRNAELDAARREREKVETNNRFLEHDLAQEVGRTKQGRKALKDAAGYKSRPVGTAATPKRNKSLPFGDGFDDGDLIMVSPSKSRDRSKASTPKNGAKRKRAVGEPSPGKPLLLTGPVENLQHQDSLGSDRPASEPITDITTIFSTDDSKFKFIQHMMNHKPFGSGRKTFEVFATYTLPSDPSTSLSSYIFSQTAQYEDESATEFPQRFCEILLSLWERCLLGTFFAPLGCIVDLLQYILESEPLRLAASLVERLLPLAIPTADLVAIPIGQASTNPEAFKKRKQTEDAHLRDEIDVFEIMSLLLTVAHACVSSSEEANTRFWKHMKYDFVLLMLMKAQPLNQIMLTLQILCTSATRSTFGAILPDADLNAEQQQKNESAIIDRLTNLLSEKPTSVDAEEPHSTSDVADLRTEVLNVFGAMIVHDHGARSLASHRFAIGRLMRLLDFSISKLYSVSPDTEIHSKTVRIINLAMRIIFHLLTNYLTVEDRKTKMSVIPGGIHRHVVALTRLAFSDALVLEQGIEEEVSIAAHELLDAFLSPEEGENLVQVYSTAK
;
A
#
# COMPACT_ATOMS: atom_id res chain seq x y z
N ARG A 1 28.51 28.54 77.57
CA ARG A 1 29.21 27.78 76.52
C ARG A 1 28.94 26.27 76.62
N ILE A 2 29.19 25.62 77.77
CA ILE A 2 28.94 24.17 77.94
C ILE A 2 27.46 23.79 77.69
N ILE A 3 26.51 24.51 78.30
CA ILE A 3 25.06 24.27 78.14
C ILE A 3 24.58 24.46 76.68
N GLN A 4 25.19 25.38 75.93
CA GLN A 4 24.85 25.58 74.51
C GLN A 4 25.34 24.42 73.65
N PHE A 5 26.49 23.84 73.98
CA PHE A 5 27.01 22.66 73.29
C PHE A 5 26.21 21.40 73.64
N GLU A 6 25.76 21.26 74.89
CA GLU A 6 24.86 20.16 75.28
C GLU A 6 23.54 20.21 74.52
N ASN A 7 22.91 21.39 74.43
CA ASN A 7 21.68 21.57 73.67
C ASN A 7 21.88 21.30 72.15
N GLN A 8 23.04 21.67 71.59
CA GLN A 8 23.36 21.38 70.18
C GLN A 8 23.57 19.88 69.94
N ILE A 9 24.23 19.16 70.86
CA ILE A 9 24.41 17.71 70.77
C ILE A 9 23.05 17.00 70.85
N GLU A 10 22.16 17.46 71.72
CA GLU A 10 20.82 16.88 71.87
C GLU A 10 19.94 17.14 70.64
N ALA A 11 20.01 18.34 70.06
CA ALA A 11 19.35 18.66 68.80
C ALA A 11 19.88 17.82 67.63
N LEU A 12 21.20 17.65 67.52
CA LEU A 12 21.82 16.81 66.48
C LEU A 12 21.45 15.33 66.63
N ARG A 13 21.38 14.82 67.86
CA ARG A 13 20.92 13.44 68.12
C ARG A 13 19.47 13.25 67.69
N LYS A 14 18.60 14.22 67.96
CA LYS A 14 17.19 14.18 67.55
C LYS A 14 17.04 14.20 66.03
N GLN A 15 17.80 15.04 65.34
CA GLN A 15 17.83 15.07 63.87
C GLN A 15 18.34 13.75 63.28
N LEU A 16 19.38 13.17 63.87
CA LEU A 16 19.94 11.89 63.42
C LEU A 16 18.90 10.76 63.54
N GLU A 17 18.14 10.74 64.65
CA GLU A 17 17.07 9.76 64.85
C GLU A 17 15.91 9.95 63.85
N GLU A 18 15.52 11.21 63.57
CA GLU A 18 14.52 11.54 62.56
C GLU A 18 14.94 11.10 61.14
N TYR A 19 16.20 11.37 60.76
CA TYR A 19 16.74 10.90 59.48
C TYR A 19 16.80 9.38 59.36
N LYS A 20 17.12 8.67 60.45
CA LYS A 20 17.06 7.20 60.50
C LYS A 20 15.65 6.68 60.31
N GLN A 21 14.65 7.29 60.97
CA GLN A 21 13.25 6.90 60.81
C GLN A 21 12.76 7.14 59.38
N LEU A 22 13.11 8.26 58.76
CA LEU A 22 12.81 8.53 57.35
C LEU A 22 13.49 7.54 56.40
N ALA A 23 14.74 7.16 56.68
CA ALA A 23 15.44 6.14 55.89
C ALA A 23 14.77 4.76 56.00
N HIS A 24 14.33 4.37 57.20
CA HIS A 24 13.59 3.13 57.42
C HIS A 24 12.21 3.14 56.73
N ALA A 25 11.49 4.27 56.77
CA ALA A 25 10.21 4.42 56.08
C ALA A 25 10.36 4.29 54.55
N LYS A 26 11.35 4.97 53.96
CA LYS A 26 11.66 4.86 52.52
C LYS A 26 12.11 3.45 52.12
N ALA A 27 12.88 2.77 52.98
CA ALA A 27 13.24 1.38 52.77
C ALA A 27 12.00 0.45 52.78
N GLY A 28 11.02 0.72 53.63
CA GLY A 28 9.73 0.02 53.64
C GLY A 28 8.92 0.26 52.36
N GLU A 29 8.79 1.51 51.92
CA GLU A 29 8.08 1.87 50.68
C GLU A 29 8.71 1.22 49.45
N THR A 30 10.04 1.27 49.33
CA THR A 30 10.76 0.63 48.21
C THR A 30 10.59 -0.89 48.20
N ALA A 31 10.54 -1.55 49.37
CA ALA A 31 10.25 -2.98 49.46
C ALA A 31 8.81 -3.32 49.02
N ILE A 32 7.83 -2.49 49.36
CA ILE A 32 6.43 -2.66 48.93
C ILE A 32 6.31 -2.48 47.42
N VAL A 33 6.97 -1.46 46.86
CA VAL A 33 6.96 -1.21 45.41
C VAL A 33 7.59 -2.37 44.65
N ARG A 34 8.73 -2.89 45.11
CA ARG A 34 9.37 -4.08 44.50
C ARG A 34 8.45 -5.30 44.54
N ARG A 35 7.79 -5.55 45.66
CA ARG A 35 6.85 -6.68 45.80
C ARG A 35 5.64 -6.55 44.86
N ASN A 36 5.10 -5.34 44.71
CA ASN A 36 3.99 -5.08 43.80
C ASN A 36 4.43 -5.25 42.33
N TYR A 37 5.64 -4.81 42.01
CA TYR A 37 6.21 -4.97 40.67
C TYR A 37 6.47 -6.44 40.33
N GLU A 38 7.05 -7.23 41.24
CA GLU A 38 7.23 -8.68 41.07
C GLU A 38 5.90 -9.41 40.88
N LYS A 39 4.84 -8.98 41.59
CA LYS A 39 3.50 -9.53 41.41
C LYS A 39 2.94 -9.19 40.03
N ALA A 40 3.07 -7.93 39.60
CA ALA A 40 2.62 -7.51 38.28
C ALA A 40 3.35 -8.25 37.14
N ILE A 41 4.66 -8.50 37.29
CA ILE A 41 5.43 -9.32 36.34
C ILE A 41 4.85 -10.73 36.27
N LYS A 42 4.66 -11.40 37.41
CA LYS A 42 4.10 -12.76 37.45
C LYS A 42 2.71 -12.84 36.83
N ASP A 43 1.85 -11.86 37.10
CA ASP A 43 0.51 -11.80 36.52
C ASP A 43 0.59 -11.61 34.99
N SER A 44 1.53 -10.78 34.49
CA SER A 44 1.76 -10.60 33.05
C SER A 44 2.34 -11.84 32.37
N GLU A 45 3.28 -12.55 33.01
CA GLU A 45 3.83 -13.82 32.50
C GLU A 45 2.77 -14.90 32.40
N GLN A 46 1.86 -14.96 33.37
CA GLN A 46 0.71 -15.87 33.33
C GLN A 46 -0.23 -15.55 32.17
N GLU A 47 -0.50 -14.27 31.91
CA GLU A 47 -1.36 -13.86 30.81
C GLU A 47 -0.72 -14.16 29.44
N ILE A 48 0.58 -13.88 29.28
CA ILE A 48 1.32 -14.23 28.06
C ILE A 48 1.32 -15.75 27.85
N SER A 49 1.48 -16.53 28.92
CA SER A 49 1.45 -18.00 28.83
C SER A 49 0.07 -18.51 28.41
N ARG A 50 -1.02 -17.93 28.93
CA ARG A 50 -2.39 -18.24 28.51
C ARG A 50 -2.64 -17.86 27.05
N LEU A 51 -2.19 -16.69 26.63
CA LEU A 51 -2.32 -16.25 25.23
C LEU A 51 -1.54 -17.16 24.28
N ARG A 52 -0.32 -17.57 24.64
CA ARG A 52 0.47 -18.52 23.84
C ARG A 52 -0.22 -19.88 23.74
N GLN A 53 -0.80 -20.37 24.83
CA GLN A 53 -1.55 -21.63 24.82
C GLN A 53 -2.80 -21.52 23.93
N ALA A 54 -3.58 -20.45 24.05
CA ALA A 54 -4.76 -20.23 23.21
C ALA A 54 -4.37 -20.15 21.72
N HIS A 55 -3.29 -19.44 21.39
CA HIS A 55 -2.80 -19.37 20.02
C HIS A 55 -2.32 -20.72 19.48
N ALA A 56 -1.67 -21.53 20.32
CA ALA A 56 -1.26 -22.89 19.94
C ALA A 56 -2.47 -23.80 19.67
N GLU A 57 -3.51 -23.71 20.50
CA GLU A 57 -4.77 -24.46 20.31
C GLU A 57 -5.49 -24.04 19.01
N ASP A 58 -5.54 -22.74 18.72
CA ASP A 58 -6.13 -22.22 17.48
C ASP A 58 -5.34 -22.64 16.23
N LEU A 59 -4.01 -22.66 16.30
CA LEU A 59 -3.16 -23.17 15.20
C LEU A 59 -3.41 -24.64 14.94
N VAL A 60 -3.51 -25.46 15.99
CA VAL A 60 -3.83 -26.90 15.85
C VAL A 60 -5.21 -27.08 15.22
N LYS A 61 -6.21 -26.29 15.66
CA LYS A 61 -7.56 -26.33 15.08
C LYS A 61 -7.58 -25.94 13.60
N ARG A 62 -6.90 -24.86 13.24
CA ARG A 62 -6.77 -24.39 11.85
C ARG A 62 -6.04 -25.40 10.96
N ASN A 63 -4.98 -26.02 11.47
CA ASN A 63 -4.28 -27.08 10.73
C ASN A 63 -5.17 -28.32 10.55
N ALA A 64 -5.96 -28.70 11.54
CA ALA A 64 -6.91 -29.80 11.41
C ALA A 64 -8.02 -29.50 10.38
N GLU A 65 -8.51 -28.25 10.33
CA GLU A 65 -9.46 -27.78 9.30
C GLU A 65 -8.82 -27.84 7.90
N LEU A 66 -7.56 -27.43 7.74
CA LEU A 66 -6.83 -27.51 6.47
C LEU A 66 -6.60 -28.96 6.01
N ASP A 67 -6.25 -29.87 6.93
CA ASP A 67 -6.06 -31.28 6.61
C ASP A 67 -7.38 -31.97 6.25
N ALA A 68 -8.48 -31.59 6.90
CA ALA A 68 -9.82 -32.06 6.52
C ALA A 68 -10.17 -31.59 5.09
N ALA A 69 -9.96 -30.32 4.78
CA ALA A 69 -10.20 -29.76 3.44
C ALA A 69 -9.31 -30.40 2.37
N ARG A 70 -8.04 -30.72 2.68
CA ARG A 70 -7.14 -31.46 1.77
C ARG A 70 -7.67 -32.85 1.47
N ARG A 71 -8.10 -33.60 2.49
CA ARG A 71 -8.70 -34.94 2.29
C ARG A 71 -9.99 -34.89 1.48
N GLU A 72 -10.82 -33.86 1.66
CA GLU A 72 -12.01 -33.68 0.83
C GLU A 72 -11.66 -33.37 -0.63
N ARG A 73 -10.66 -32.51 -0.87
CA ARG A 73 -10.16 -32.24 -2.22
C ARG A 73 -9.64 -33.50 -2.90
N GLU A 74 -8.84 -34.32 -2.21
CA GLU A 74 -8.34 -35.60 -2.72
C GLU A 74 -9.49 -36.58 -3.02
N LYS A 75 -10.52 -36.64 -2.16
CA LYS A 75 -11.74 -37.45 -2.43
C LYS A 75 -12.49 -36.96 -3.66
N VAL A 76 -12.64 -35.65 -3.83
CA VAL A 76 -13.29 -35.07 -5.02
C VAL A 76 -12.47 -35.35 -6.27
N GLU A 77 -11.14 -35.22 -6.20
CA GLU A 77 -10.25 -35.50 -7.33
C GLU A 77 -10.29 -36.97 -7.74
N THR A 78 -10.23 -37.89 -6.77
CA THR A 78 -10.36 -39.33 -7.05
C THR A 78 -11.72 -39.65 -7.66
N ASN A 79 -12.81 -39.10 -7.12
CA ASN A 79 -14.14 -39.29 -7.69
C ASN A 79 -14.25 -38.73 -9.11
N ASN A 80 -13.64 -37.58 -9.38
CA ASN A 80 -13.61 -37.00 -10.72
C ASN A 80 -12.86 -37.92 -11.71
N ARG A 81 -11.72 -38.48 -11.32
CA ARG A 81 -10.99 -39.46 -12.14
C ARG A 81 -11.79 -40.74 -12.39
N PHE A 82 -12.57 -41.20 -11.41
CA PHE A 82 -13.49 -42.34 -11.61
C PHE A 82 -14.61 -41.99 -12.61
N LEU A 83 -15.23 -40.81 -12.48
CA LEU A 83 -16.25 -40.35 -13.41
C LEU A 83 -15.72 -40.17 -14.83
N GLU A 84 -14.50 -39.64 -14.99
CA GLU A 84 -13.83 -39.53 -16.29
C GLU A 84 -13.57 -40.90 -16.92
N HIS A 85 -13.14 -41.88 -16.12
CA HIS A 85 -12.95 -43.25 -16.58
C HIS A 85 -14.27 -43.90 -17.01
N ASP A 86 -15.33 -43.77 -16.21
CA ASP A 86 -16.65 -44.32 -16.52
C ASP A 86 -17.25 -43.68 -17.76
N LEU A 87 -17.11 -42.35 -17.92
CA LEU A 87 -17.52 -41.63 -19.12
C LEU A 87 -16.75 -42.12 -20.35
N ALA A 88 -15.44 -42.33 -20.24
CA ALA A 88 -14.62 -42.87 -21.33
C ALA A 88 -15.03 -44.30 -21.72
N GLN A 89 -15.37 -45.13 -20.74
CA GLN A 89 -15.86 -46.49 -20.97
C GLN A 89 -17.23 -46.49 -21.67
N GLU A 90 -18.17 -45.64 -21.23
CA GLU A 90 -19.49 -45.49 -21.87
C GLU A 90 -19.41 -44.92 -23.28
N VAL A 91 -18.51 -43.96 -23.54
CA VAL A 91 -18.20 -43.48 -24.91
C VAL A 91 -17.62 -44.62 -25.77
N GLY A 92 -16.78 -45.48 -25.18
CA GLY A 92 -16.26 -46.69 -25.83
C GLY A 92 -17.37 -47.69 -26.19
N ARG A 93 -18.30 -47.95 -25.27
CA ARG A 93 -19.45 -48.86 -25.46
C ARG A 93 -20.44 -48.31 -26.49
N THR A 94 -20.74 -47.01 -26.47
CA THR A 94 -21.60 -46.40 -27.50
C THR A 94 -20.94 -46.37 -28.87
N LYS A 95 -19.61 -46.20 -28.96
CA LYS A 95 -18.86 -46.35 -30.23
C LYS A 95 -18.89 -47.79 -30.74
N GLN A 96 -18.78 -48.80 -29.87
CA GLN A 96 -18.94 -50.21 -30.23
C GLN A 96 -20.38 -50.56 -30.62
N GLY A 97 -21.38 -50.04 -29.90
CA GLY A 97 -22.80 -50.19 -30.23
C GLY A 97 -23.17 -49.55 -31.56
N ARG A 98 -22.57 -48.38 -31.89
CA ARG A 98 -22.70 -47.75 -33.22
C ARG A 98 -22.00 -48.53 -34.33
N LYS A 99 -20.88 -49.21 -34.07
CA LYS A 99 -20.26 -50.14 -35.04
C LYS A 99 -21.12 -51.38 -35.24
N ALA A 100 -21.65 -51.98 -34.18
CA ALA A 100 -22.55 -53.13 -34.26
C ALA A 100 -23.87 -52.83 -34.98
N LEU A 101 -24.41 -51.60 -34.87
CA LEU A 101 -25.58 -51.17 -35.66
C LEU A 101 -25.24 -50.90 -37.14
N LYS A 102 -23.99 -50.57 -37.47
CA LYS A 102 -23.56 -50.32 -38.85
C LYS A 102 -23.25 -51.63 -39.60
N ASP A 103 -22.84 -52.67 -38.88
CA ASP A 103 -22.56 -54.00 -39.43
C ASP A 103 -23.81 -54.91 -39.54
N ALA A 104 -24.97 -54.47 -39.02
CA ALA A 104 -26.25 -55.20 -39.12
C ALA A 104 -27.20 -54.69 -40.22
N ALA A 105 -26.79 -53.71 -41.03
CA ALA A 105 -27.57 -53.19 -42.16
C ALA A 105 -27.22 -53.89 -43.47
N GLY A 106 -27.40 -55.21 -43.52
CA GLY A 106 -27.12 -55.97 -44.73
C GLY A 106 -27.45 -57.46 -44.64
N TYR A 107 -28.72 -57.83 -44.49
CA TYR A 107 -29.31 -58.98 -45.23
C TYR A 107 -30.83 -59.03 -45.04
N LYS A 108 -31.54 -59.29 -46.14
CA LYS A 108 -33.01 -59.39 -46.26
C LYS A 108 -33.48 -60.82 -45.94
N SER A 109 -34.58 -60.99 -45.18
CA SER A 109 -35.85 -61.65 -45.60
C SER A 109 -36.70 -62.20 -44.43
N ARG A 110 -37.90 -61.59 -44.27
CA ARG A 110 -39.24 -62.06 -43.82
C ARG A 110 -39.54 -63.57 -43.59
N PRO A 111 -40.72 -63.97 -43.02
CA PRO A 111 -41.62 -63.34 -42.00
C PRO A 111 -42.26 -64.38 -41.00
N VAL A 112 -43.35 -63.98 -40.31
CA VAL A 112 -44.34 -64.74 -39.49
C VAL A 112 -43.99 -64.76 -37.99
N GLY A 113 -44.69 -64.02 -37.09
CA GLY A 113 -46.09 -64.19 -36.66
C GLY A 113 -46.14 -65.34 -35.65
N THR A 114 -46.42 -65.21 -34.34
CA THR A 114 -47.62 -64.68 -33.68
C THR A 114 -47.46 -64.90 -32.16
N ALA A 115 -48.01 -63.97 -31.37
CA ALA A 115 -48.68 -64.17 -30.07
C ALA A 115 -47.97 -64.76 -28.83
N ALA A 116 -48.38 -64.17 -27.70
CA ALA A 116 -48.47 -64.71 -26.33
C ALA A 116 -47.29 -64.51 -25.37
N THR A 117 -47.56 -63.71 -24.33
CA THR A 117 -47.03 -63.86 -22.96
C THR A 117 -47.02 -65.34 -22.53
N PRO A 118 -46.07 -65.80 -21.69
CA PRO A 118 -46.44 -65.97 -20.27
C PRO A 118 -45.32 -65.94 -19.20
N LYS A 119 -45.74 -65.61 -17.97
CA LYS A 119 -45.48 -66.28 -16.67
C LYS A 119 -44.05 -66.39 -16.08
N ARG A 120 -43.83 -65.61 -15.01
CA ARG A 120 -43.81 -66.02 -13.57
C ARG A 120 -42.97 -67.25 -13.13
N ASN A 121 -41.97 -67.02 -12.27
CA ASN A 121 -41.76 -67.60 -10.90
C ASN A 121 -40.27 -67.50 -10.47
N LYS A 122 -39.93 -66.78 -9.39
CA LYS A 122 -39.91 -67.17 -7.94
C LYS A 122 -38.75 -68.10 -7.54
N SER A 123 -37.83 -67.57 -6.73
CA SER A 123 -37.64 -68.05 -5.34
C SER A 123 -36.92 -67.00 -4.48
N LEU A 124 -37.64 -66.41 -3.53
CA LEU A 124 -37.11 -65.83 -2.29
C LEU A 124 -36.63 -66.95 -1.34
N PRO A 125 -36.00 -66.62 -0.20
CA PRO A 125 -36.81 -66.64 1.02
C PRO A 125 -36.56 -65.44 1.96
N PHE A 126 -37.63 -65.10 2.71
CA PHE A 126 -37.81 -64.06 3.74
C PHE A 126 -38.60 -62.79 3.32
N GLY A 127 -39.92 -62.98 3.11
CA GLY A 127 -40.96 -62.03 3.58
C GLY A 127 -41.29 -62.35 5.05
N ASP A 128 -42.18 -61.69 5.78
CA ASP A 128 -43.36 -60.87 5.50
C ASP A 128 -43.84 -60.32 6.87
N GLY A 129 -44.56 -59.19 6.88
CA GLY A 129 -45.29 -58.78 8.08
C GLY A 129 -45.84 -57.35 8.07
N PHE A 130 -46.84 -57.09 7.23
CA PHE A 130 -47.88 -56.05 7.34
C PHE A 130 -47.60 -54.64 6.79
N ASP A 131 -48.37 -54.34 5.74
CA ASP A 131 -48.81 -53.02 5.30
C ASP A 131 -50.24 -52.76 5.82
N ASP A 132 -50.65 -51.50 5.70
CA ASP A 132 -51.98 -50.89 5.86
C ASP A 132 -52.43 -50.39 7.25
N GLY A 133 -52.51 -49.05 7.33
CA GLY A 133 -53.80 -48.41 7.62
C GLY A 133 -54.09 -47.95 9.05
N ASP A 134 -54.11 -46.62 9.20
CA ASP A 134 -55.01 -45.84 10.06
C ASP A 134 -54.89 -45.82 11.61
N LEU A 135 -55.21 -44.62 12.11
CA LEU A 135 -55.82 -44.29 13.41
C LEU A 135 -54.96 -44.07 14.67
N ILE A 136 -54.79 -42.78 14.99
CA ILE A 136 -55.25 -42.12 16.22
C ILE A 136 -54.68 -42.55 17.59
N MET A 137 -53.90 -41.60 18.13
CA MET A 137 -53.89 -41.05 19.49
C MET A 137 -53.40 -41.85 20.73
N VAL A 138 -52.81 -41.00 21.59
CA VAL A 138 -52.76 -40.98 23.06
C VAL A 138 -51.51 -41.59 23.75
N SER A 139 -50.76 -40.64 24.33
CA SER A 139 -49.79 -40.73 25.45
C SER A 139 -50.39 -41.45 26.69
N PRO A 140 -49.63 -41.75 27.78
CA PRO A 140 -49.39 -40.68 28.78
C PRO A 140 -48.17 -40.81 29.75
N SER A 141 -47.65 -39.65 30.18
CA SER A 141 -47.27 -39.24 31.58
C SER A 141 -46.03 -39.87 32.28
N LYS A 142 -45.21 -39.22 33.14
CA LYS A 142 -45.22 -37.94 33.92
C LYS A 142 -43.78 -37.74 34.52
N SER A 143 -43.18 -36.54 34.58
CA SER A 143 -43.14 -35.63 35.76
C SER A 143 -42.31 -34.36 35.41
N ARG A 144 -42.89 -33.14 35.51
CA ARG A 144 -42.65 -32.05 36.52
C ARG A 144 -41.19 -31.56 36.67
N ASP A 145 -40.83 -30.27 36.77
CA ASP A 145 -41.46 -28.95 36.59
C ASP A 145 -40.41 -27.82 36.88
N ARG A 146 -40.65 -26.59 36.36
CA ARG A 146 -40.12 -25.23 36.73
C ARG A 146 -38.70 -24.78 36.30
N SER A 147 -38.41 -23.51 35.91
CA SER A 147 -39.16 -22.22 35.93
C SER A 147 -38.62 -21.12 34.95
N LYS A 148 -39.57 -20.47 34.26
CA LYS A 148 -39.73 -19.04 33.80
C LYS A 148 -38.54 -18.06 33.66
N ALA A 149 -38.57 -17.32 32.53
CA ALA A 149 -38.77 -15.85 32.50
C ALA A 149 -39.47 -15.42 31.19
N SER A 150 -40.48 -14.56 31.32
CA SER A 150 -41.49 -14.19 30.31
C SER A 150 -41.29 -12.74 29.88
N THR A 151 -41.36 -12.44 28.59
CA THR A 151 -41.52 -11.07 28.04
C THR A 151 -42.91 -10.95 27.42
N PRO A 152 -43.70 -9.89 27.74
CA PRO A 152 -44.96 -9.66 27.04
C PRO A 152 -44.82 -8.58 25.96
N LYS A 153 -45.42 -8.87 24.79
CA LYS A 153 -45.81 -7.90 23.76
C LYS A 153 -47.31 -7.57 23.88
N ASN A 154 -47.64 -6.33 23.51
CA ASN A 154 -48.94 -5.77 23.07
C ASN A 154 -49.86 -5.05 24.10
N GLY A 155 -49.72 -3.72 24.14
CA GLY A 155 -50.71 -2.72 23.68
C GLY A 155 -52.13 -2.64 24.27
N ALA A 156 -52.45 -1.54 24.99
CA ALA A 156 -53.70 -0.78 24.84
C ALA A 156 -53.70 0.55 25.64
N LYS A 157 -54.26 1.57 24.99
CA LYS A 157 -54.50 2.99 25.35
C LYS A 157 -55.13 3.26 26.74
N ARG A 158 -54.61 4.24 27.51
CA ARG A 158 -55.26 5.56 27.82
C ARG A 158 -54.55 6.39 28.92
N LYS A 159 -54.55 7.71 28.66
CA LYS A 159 -54.49 8.91 29.53
C LYS A 159 -53.16 9.35 30.17
N ARG A 160 -52.85 10.63 29.92
CA ARG A 160 -51.65 11.41 30.24
C ARG A 160 -51.64 11.90 31.70
N ALA A 161 -50.45 12.17 32.22
CA ALA A 161 -50.20 13.22 33.22
C ALA A 161 -48.96 14.04 32.82
N VAL A 162 -48.95 15.28 33.27
CA VAL A 162 -48.17 16.45 32.85
C VAL A 162 -46.74 16.42 33.40
N GLY A 163 -45.76 16.89 32.61
CA GLY A 163 -44.45 17.30 33.11
C GLY A 163 -43.27 16.65 32.38
N GLU A 164 -42.62 17.45 31.52
CA GLU A 164 -41.22 17.32 31.09
C GLU A 164 -40.82 16.36 29.93
N PRO A 165 -39.79 16.76 29.16
CA PRO A 165 -39.89 16.85 27.69
C PRO A 165 -39.16 15.74 26.94
N SER A 166 -39.75 15.29 25.82
CA SER A 166 -39.05 14.54 24.77
C SER A 166 -38.20 15.49 23.91
N PRO A 167 -37.11 14.99 23.28
CA PRO A 167 -36.04 15.82 22.74
C PRO A 167 -36.48 16.62 21.52
N GLY A 168 -36.11 17.91 21.54
CA GLY A 168 -36.57 18.93 20.60
C GLY A 168 -36.05 18.81 19.18
N LYS A 169 -36.89 19.29 18.25
CA LYS A 169 -36.47 20.23 17.21
C LYS A 169 -36.58 21.65 17.78
N PRO A 170 -35.54 22.49 17.63
CA PRO A 170 -35.66 23.74 16.87
C PRO A 170 -34.30 24.12 16.20
N LEU A 171 -34.09 25.16 15.39
CA LEU A 171 -34.83 26.11 14.55
C LEU A 171 -33.76 26.76 13.64
N LEU A 172 -34.23 27.36 12.55
CA LEU A 172 -33.50 27.96 11.42
C LEU A 172 -32.67 29.21 11.77
N LEU A 173 -31.61 29.46 10.99
CA LEU A 173 -30.95 30.76 10.67
C LEU A 173 -30.21 30.52 9.32
N THR A 174 -30.33 31.25 8.20
CA THR A 174 -30.68 32.65 7.89
C THR A 174 -30.90 32.77 6.35
N GLY A 175 -31.86 33.59 5.88
CA GLY A 175 -31.92 34.09 4.47
C GLY A 175 -33.29 33.91 3.75
N PRO A 176 -33.94 34.98 3.23
CA PRO A 176 -35.36 34.96 2.88
C PRO A 176 -35.65 34.54 1.43
N VAL A 177 -36.70 33.73 1.25
CA VAL A 177 -37.36 33.51 -0.05
C VAL A 177 -38.77 34.08 0.04
N GLU A 178 -39.09 34.98 -0.87
CA GLU A 178 -40.41 35.58 -1.04
C GLU A 178 -41.47 34.55 -1.42
N ASN A 179 -42.64 34.72 -0.81
CA ASN A 179 -43.87 33.98 -1.08
C ASN A 179 -44.38 34.27 -2.49
N LEU A 180 -44.71 33.23 -3.24
CA LEU A 180 -45.76 33.30 -4.26
C LEU A 180 -46.81 32.22 -3.97
N GLN A 181 -48.01 32.70 -3.71
CA GLN A 181 -49.25 31.97 -3.50
C GLN A 181 -49.71 31.33 -4.82
N HIS A 182 -50.29 30.13 -4.77
CA HIS A 182 -51.47 29.72 -5.55
C HIS A 182 -51.97 28.38 -4.98
N GLN A 183 -53.03 28.40 -4.16
CA GLN A 183 -54.44 28.20 -4.50
C GLN A 183 -54.80 26.77 -4.93
N ASP A 184 -55.50 26.09 -4.00
CA ASP A 184 -56.20 24.82 -4.18
C ASP A 184 -57.22 24.87 -5.32
N SER A 185 -57.34 23.77 -6.07
CA SER A 185 -58.55 23.39 -6.79
C SER A 185 -58.63 21.87 -6.95
N LEU A 186 -59.81 21.35 -6.61
CA LEU A 186 -60.22 19.96 -6.53
C LEU A 186 -60.42 19.32 -7.93
N GLY A 187 -60.25 17.99 -8.01
CA GLY A 187 -61.23 17.14 -8.72
C GLY A 187 -60.76 16.23 -9.86
N SER A 188 -60.71 14.93 -9.53
CA SER A 188 -61.21 13.77 -10.29
C SER A 188 -60.43 13.10 -11.45
N ASP A 189 -60.42 11.77 -11.30
CA ASP A 189 -60.41 10.67 -12.26
C ASP A 189 -59.11 10.03 -12.79
N ARG A 190 -59.03 8.74 -12.46
CA ARG A 190 -58.05 7.68 -12.78
C ARG A 190 -58.12 7.28 -14.27
N PRO A 191 -57.05 6.69 -14.84
CA PRO A 191 -56.90 5.24 -14.74
C PRO A 191 -55.46 4.76 -14.47
N ALA A 192 -55.37 3.51 -14.04
CA ALA A 192 -54.12 2.81 -13.79
C ALA A 192 -53.47 2.37 -15.12
N SER A 193 -52.19 2.69 -15.31
CA SER A 193 -51.33 2.06 -16.31
C SER A 193 -49.86 2.10 -15.87
N GLU A 194 -49.33 0.90 -15.65
CA GLU A 194 -47.92 0.46 -15.77
C GLU A 194 -46.86 0.94 -14.75
N PRO A 195 -45.89 0.07 -14.40
CA PRO A 195 -44.94 0.33 -13.32
C PRO A 195 -43.92 1.38 -13.77
N ILE A 196 -43.97 2.56 -13.15
CA ILE A 196 -42.90 3.56 -13.23
C ILE A 196 -41.73 3.05 -12.39
N THR A 197 -40.85 2.27 -12.99
CA THR A 197 -39.56 1.88 -12.39
C THR A 197 -38.35 2.61 -12.96
N ASP A 198 -38.52 3.56 -13.88
CA ASP A 198 -37.37 4.17 -14.59
C ASP A 198 -37.18 5.68 -14.45
N ILE A 199 -38.00 6.40 -13.66
CA ILE A 199 -37.85 7.87 -13.57
C ILE A 199 -36.83 8.30 -12.50
N THR A 200 -36.75 7.58 -11.38
CA THR A 200 -35.81 7.90 -10.29
C THR A 200 -34.35 7.58 -10.61
N THR A 201 -34.09 6.63 -11.52
CA THR A 201 -32.75 6.28 -11.99
C THR A 201 -32.20 7.35 -12.93
N ILE A 202 -33.01 7.80 -13.91
CA ILE A 202 -32.64 8.85 -14.88
C ILE A 202 -32.28 10.18 -14.19
N PHE A 203 -33.06 10.60 -13.18
CA PHE A 203 -32.73 11.83 -12.43
C PHE A 203 -31.51 11.71 -11.52
N SER A 204 -31.11 10.49 -11.14
CA SER A 204 -29.94 10.27 -10.26
C SER A 204 -28.61 10.21 -11.02
N THR A 205 -28.62 9.68 -12.25
CA THR A 205 -27.45 9.69 -13.15
C THR A 205 -27.13 11.09 -13.65
N ASP A 206 -28.15 11.88 -14.03
CA ASP A 206 -27.98 13.28 -14.42
C ASP A 206 -27.45 14.16 -13.28
N ASP A 207 -27.86 13.89 -12.03
CA ASP A 207 -27.39 14.63 -10.86
C ASP A 207 -25.89 14.41 -10.60
N SER A 208 -25.35 13.21 -10.88
CA SER A 208 -23.91 12.95 -10.73
C SER A 208 -23.05 13.64 -11.80
N LYS A 209 -23.49 13.65 -13.07
CA LYS A 209 -22.85 14.41 -14.16
C LYS A 209 -22.91 15.92 -13.89
N PHE A 210 -24.07 16.41 -13.48
CA PHE A 210 -24.27 17.82 -13.13
C PHE A 210 -23.38 18.23 -11.94
N LYS A 211 -23.33 17.40 -10.89
CA LYS A 211 -22.42 17.60 -9.76
C LYS A 211 -20.97 17.64 -10.23
N PHE A 212 -20.52 16.67 -11.03
CA PHE A 212 -19.14 16.68 -11.55
C PHE A 212 -18.82 17.99 -12.28
N ILE A 213 -19.67 18.41 -13.23
CA ILE A 213 -19.50 19.67 -13.96
C ILE A 213 -19.49 20.86 -12.99
N GLN A 214 -20.37 20.90 -12.00
CA GLN A 214 -20.40 21.96 -10.99
C GLN A 214 -19.11 22.01 -10.16
N HIS A 215 -18.52 20.86 -9.80
CA HIS A 215 -17.24 20.81 -9.10
C HIS A 215 -16.12 21.34 -10.00
N MET A 216 -16.07 20.90 -11.26
CA MET A 216 -15.09 21.40 -12.24
C MET A 216 -15.20 22.91 -12.46
N MET A 217 -16.42 23.43 -12.61
CA MET A 217 -16.67 24.86 -12.82
C MET A 217 -16.33 25.73 -11.60
N ASN A 218 -16.27 25.14 -10.40
CA ASN A 218 -15.89 25.84 -9.18
C ASN A 218 -14.43 25.62 -8.78
N HIS A 219 -13.70 24.78 -9.51
CA HIS A 219 -12.28 24.58 -9.31
C HIS A 219 -11.49 25.88 -9.53
N LYS A 220 -10.52 26.12 -8.65
CA LYS A 220 -9.64 27.30 -8.67
C LYS A 220 -8.21 26.81 -8.65
N PRO A 221 -7.41 27.12 -9.68
CA PRO A 221 -6.05 26.64 -9.73
C PRO A 221 -5.21 27.22 -8.60
N PHE A 222 -4.27 26.43 -8.09
CA PHE A 222 -3.38 26.84 -7.01
C PHE A 222 -2.68 28.17 -7.35
N GLY A 223 -2.68 29.11 -6.40
CA GLY A 223 -2.09 30.45 -6.58
C GLY A 223 -2.91 31.42 -7.45
N SER A 224 -3.93 30.96 -8.17
CA SER A 224 -4.80 31.83 -8.96
C SER A 224 -6.11 32.14 -8.21
N GLY A 225 -6.40 33.43 -8.00
CA GLY A 225 -7.66 33.85 -7.38
C GLY A 225 -8.90 33.65 -8.26
N ARG A 226 -8.73 33.16 -9.49
CA ARG A 226 -9.76 33.00 -10.53
C ARG A 226 -10.13 31.53 -10.71
N LYS A 227 -11.27 31.26 -11.37
CA LYS A 227 -11.69 29.89 -11.67
C LYS A 227 -10.90 29.34 -12.86
N THR A 228 -10.68 28.02 -12.93
CA THR A 228 -9.88 27.41 -14.01
C THR A 228 -10.43 27.74 -15.40
N PHE A 229 -11.74 27.71 -15.58
CA PHE A 229 -12.38 28.05 -16.85
C PHE A 229 -12.29 29.54 -17.23
N GLU A 230 -12.18 30.45 -16.24
CA GLU A 230 -11.91 31.87 -16.51
C GLU A 230 -10.47 32.06 -16.98
N VAL A 231 -9.53 31.30 -16.41
CA VAL A 231 -8.12 31.30 -16.85
C VAL A 231 -8.02 30.70 -18.26
N PHE A 232 -8.67 29.57 -18.54
CA PHE A 232 -8.72 29.00 -19.89
C PHE A 232 -9.39 29.91 -20.93
N ALA A 233 -10.31 30.79 -20.53
CA ALA A 233 -10.89 31.77 -21.44
C ALA A 233 -9.87 32.81 -21.94
N THR A 234 -8.78 33.04 -21.19
CA THR A 234 -7.72 33.98 -21.59
C THR A 234 -6.71 33.37 -22.56
N TYR A 235 -6.68 32.05 -22.67
CA TYR A 235 -5.75 31.34 -23.55
C TYR A 235 -6.40 30.98 -24.89
N THR A 236 -5.63 31.14 -25.96
CA THR A 236 -5.98 30.77 -27.33
C THR A 236 -4.81 30.00 -27.94
N LEU A 237 -5.09 28.91 -28.64
CA LEU A 237 -4.03 28.15 -29.32
C LEU A 237 -3.46 28.97 -30.48
N PRO A 238 -2.13 28.99 -30.68
CA PRO A 238 -1.52 29.66 -31.84
C PRO A 238 -2.06 29.14 -33.19
N SER A 239 -2.44 27.86 -33.24
CA SER A 239 -3.01 27.20 -34.42
C SER A 239 -4.47 27.58 -34.70
N ASP A 240 -5.22 28.04 -33.70
CA ASP A 240 -6.59 28.53 -33.85
C ASP A 240 -6.82 29.71 -32.89
N PRO A 241 -6.49 30.95 -33.31
CA PRO A 241 -6.64 32.14 -32.49
C PRO A 241 -8.10 32.56 -32.31
N SER A 242 -9.05 31.94 -33.03
CA SER A 242 -10.46 32.34 -33.02
C SER A 242 -11.25 31.71 -31.87
N THR A 243 -10.75 30.61 -31.30
CA THR A 243 -11.43 29.87 -30.24
C THR A 243 -10.63 29.90 -28.93
N SER A 244 -11.29 30.29 -27.84
CA SER A 244 -10.72 30.20 -26.50
C SER A 244 -10.63 28.74 -26.04
N LEU A 245 -9.68 28.40 -25.16
CA LEU A 245 -9.58 27.04 -24.63
C LEU A 245 -10.85 26.63 -23.87
N SER A 246 -11.47 27.56 -23.15
CA SER A 246 -12.73 27.30 -22.45
C SER A 246 -13.87 26.98 -23.42
N SER A 247 -14.04 27.74 -24.52
CA SER A 247 -15.07 27.43 -25.52
C SER A 247 -14.79 26.10 -26.23
N TYR A 248 -13.52 25.75 -26.46
CA TYR A 248 -13.15 24.43 -26.99
C TYR A 248 -13.58 23.32 -26.03
N ILE A 249 -13.20 23.40 -24.75
CA ILE A 249 -13.59 22.39 -23.74
C ILE A 249 -15.12 22.29 -23.67
N PHE A 250 -15.85 23.40 -23.57
CA PHE A 250 -17.31 23.38 -23.55
C PHE A 250 -17.91 22.75 -24.81
N SER A 251 -17.43 23.13 -25.99
CA SER A 251 -17.91 22.57 -27.26
C SER A 251 -17.69 21.06 -27.36
N GLN A 252 -16.54 20.57 -26.90
CA GLN A 252 -16.23 19.15 -26.88
C GLN A 252 -17.11 18.45 -25.83
N THR A 253 -17.22 18.98 -24.61
CA THR A 253 -18.07 18.39 -23.57
C THR A 253 -19.55 18.33 -23.94
N ALA A 254 -20.05 19.32 -24.69
CA ALA A 254 -21.43 19.39 -25.12
C ALA A 254 -21.76 18.41 -26.27
N GLN A 255 -20.75 17.92 -27.00
CA GLN A 255 -20.93 16.90 -28.05
C GLN A 255 -21.17 15.49 -27.49
N TYR A 256 -21.03 15.29 -26.17
CA TYR A 256 -21.23 13.99 -25.53
C TYR A 256 -22.62 13.86 -24.92
N GLU A 257 -23.48 13.13 -25.63
CA GLU A 257 -24.86 12.82 -25.23
C GLU A 257 -25.01 11.46 -24.50
N ASP A 258 -23.93 10.68 -24.32
CA ASP A 258 -24.03 9.31 -23.79
C ASP A 258 -24.43 9.21 -22.30
N GLU A 259 -25.20 8.15 -21.99
CA GLU A 259 -26.02 7.94 -20.78
C GLU A 259 -25.26 7.41 -19.54
N SER A 260 -23.97 7.06 -19.65
CA SER A 260 -23.21 6.48 -18.54
C SER A 260 -22.47 7.56 -17.73
N ALA A 261 -23.05 7.96 -16.59
CA ALA A 261 -22.46 8.96 -15.70
C ALA A 261 -21.04 8.59 -15.20
N THR A 262 -20.68 7.31 -15.22
CA THR A 262 -19.37 6.80 -14.81
C THR A 262 -18.26 7.00 -15.85
N GLU A 263 -18.60 7.14 -17.13
CA GLU A 263 -17.62 7.32 -18.21
C GLU A 263 -17.37 8.80 -18.52
N PHE A 264 -18.26 9.68 -18.07
CA PHE A 264 -18.14 11.13 -18.29
C PHE A 264 -16.82 11.72 -17.77
N PRO A 265 -16.37 11.43 -16.52
CA PRO A 265 -15.08 11.93 -16.04
C PRO A 265 -13.89 11.42 -16.87
N GLN A 266 -13.96 10.19 -17.37
CA GLN A 266 -12.92 9.63 -18.24
C GLN A 266 -12.81 10.38 -19.55
N ARG A 267 -13.94 10.62 -20.22
CA ARG A 267 -13.95 11.39 -21.46
C ARG A 267 -13.52 12.83 -21.24
N PHE A 268 -13.89 13.44 -20.12
CA PHE A 268 -13.44 14.77 -19.77
C PHE A 268 -11.90 14.84 -19.61
N CYS A 269 -11.30 13.88 -18.89
CA CYS A 269 -9.84 13.75 -18.81
C CYS A 269 -9.21 13.54 -20.20
N GLU A 270 -9.84 12.74 -21.07
CA GLU A 270 -9.37 12.53 -22.44
C GLU A 270 -9.40 13.82 -23.28
N ILE A 271 -10.35 14.73 -23.06
CA ILE A 271 -10.37 16.06 -23.68
C ILE A 271 -9.20 16.89 -23.17
N LEU A 272 -8.96 16.91 -21.86
CA LEU A 272 -7.82 17.63 -21.27
C LEU A 272 -6.47 17.11 -21.78
N LEU A 273 -6.30 15.79 -21.90
CA LEU A 273 -5.11 15.18 -22.50
C LEU A 273 -4.98 15.53 -23.99
N SER A 274 -6.08 15.68 -24.72
CA SER A 274 -6.03 16.12 -26.14
C SER A 274 -5.57 17.56 -26.26
N LEU A 275 -5.97 18.38 -25.29
CA LEU A 275 -5.55 19.76 -25.22
C LEU A 275 -4.07 19.86 -24.86
N TRP A 276 -3.60 19.07 -23.90
CA TRP A 276 -2.17 18.95 -23.58
C TRP A 276 -1.37 18.55 -24.82
N GLU A 277 -1.77 17.48 -25.52
CA GLU A 277 -1.11 17.04 -26.75
C GLU A 277 -1.00 18.17 -27.80
N ARG A 278 -2.08 18.93 -28.00
CA ARG A 278 -2.08 20.10 -28.90
C ARG A 278 -1.16 21.22 -28.42
N CYS A 279 -1.08 21.46 -27.11
CA CYS A 279 -0.16 22.42 -26.51
C CYS A 279 1.31 22.01 -26.74
N LEU A 280 1.62 20.72 -26.59
CA LEU A 280 2.95 20.17 -26.84
C LEU A 280 3.36 20.30 -28.32
N LEU A 281 2.46 19.95 -29.24
CA LEU A 281 2.69 20.09 -30.69
C LEU A 281 2.83 21.56 -31.12
N GLY A 282 2.09 22.46 -30.48
CA GLY A 282 2.12 23.90 -30.75
C GLY A 282 3.19 24.67 -29.99
N THR A 283 4.06 24.00 -29.21
CA THR A 283 5.08 24.63 -28.34
C THR A 283 4.52 25.76 -27.45
N PHE A 284 3.30 25.57 -26.96
CA PHE A 284 2.57 26.54 -26.15
C PHE A 284 2.34 25.97 -24.75
N PHE A 285 3.16 26.38 -23.78
CA PHE A 285 3.24 25.71 -22.47
C PHE A 285 2.50 26.44 -21.34
N ALA A 286 2.16 27.73 -21.51
CA ALA A 286 1.42 28.52 -20.54
C ALA A 286 0.15 27.87 -19.91
N PRO A 287 -0.71 27.13 -20.64
CA PRO A 287 -1.91 26.53 -20.05
C PRO A 287 -1.64 25.20 -19.32
N LEU A 288 -0.43 24.62 -19.43
CA LEU A 288 -0.15 23.27 -18.94
C LEU A 288 -0.32 23.13 -17.42
N GLY A 289 0.17 24.09 -16.62
CA GLY A 289 -0.01 24.04 -15.17
C GLY A 289 -1.49 23.96 -14.78
N CYS A 290 -2.35 24.76 -15.40
CA CYS A 290 -3.81 24.69 -15.17
C CYS A 290 -4.45 23.38 -15.64
N ILE A 291 -3.93 22.74 -16.68
CA ILE A 291 -4.42 21.45 -17.16
C ILE A 291 -4.02 20.33 -16.19
N VAL A 292 -2.76 20.32 -15.74
CA VAL A 292 -2.22 19.33 -14.79
C VAL A 292 -2.93 19.41 -13.45
N ASP A 293 -3.11 20.63 -12.92
CA ASP A 293 -3.81 20.87 -11.66
C ASP A 293 -5.28 20.44 -11.73
N LEU A 294 -5.99 20.76 -12.82
CA LEU A 294 -7.36 20.29 -13.02
C LEU A 294 -7.44 18.76 -13.14
N LEU A 295 -6.50 18.13 -13.85
CA LEU A 295 -6.41 16.67 -13.92
C LEU A 295 -6.19 16.07 -12.53
N GLN A 296 -5.28 16.63 -11.74
CA GLN A 296 -5.03 16.18 -10.38
C GLN A 296 -6.27 16.30 -9.51
N TYR A 297 -6.99 17.43 -9.56
CA TYR A 297 -8.26 17.63 -8.86
C TYR A 297 -9.31 16.58 -9.24
N ILE A 298 -9.44 16.28 -10.54
CA ILE A 298 -10.37 15.24 -11.01
C ILE A 298 -10.01 13.89 -10.42
N LEU A 299 -8.74 13.49 -10.50
CA LEU A 299 -8.26 12.20 -10.02
C LEU A 299 -8.38 12.04 -8.49
N GLU A 300 -8.33 13.15 -7.74
CA GLU A 300 -8.57 13.14 -6.29
C GLU A 300 -10.05 12.96 -5.94
N SER A 301 -10.96 13.39 -6.82
CA SER A 301 -12.42 13.33 -6.60
C SER A 301 -13.09 12.05 -7.13
N GLU A 302 -12.48 11.39 -8.10
CA GLU A 302 -13.04 10.27 -8.87
C GLU A 302 -12.44 8.89 -8.48
N PRO A 303 -13.07 7.76 -8.86
CA PRO A 303 -12.59 6.44 -8.44
C PRO A 303 -11.22 6.09 -9.05
N LEU A 304 -10.38 5.39 -8.28
CA LEU A 304 -9.01 5.01 -8.65
C LEU A 304 -8.87 4.27 -10.00
N ARG A 305 -9.94 3.59 -10.46
CA ARG A 305 -9.96 2.92 -11.77
C ARG A 305 -9.82 3.89 -12.94
N LEU A 306 -10.30 5.13 -12.78
CA LEU A 306 -10.17 6.20 -13.76
C LEU A 306 -8.70 6.55 -13.97
N ALA A 307 -7.95 6.76 -12.89
CA ALA A 307 -6.52 7.07 -12.98
C ALA A 307 -5.75 5.95 -13.71
N ALA A 308 -6.09 4.68 -13.43
CA ALA A 308 -5.48 3.53 -14.06
C ALA A 308 -5.78 3.40 -15.57
N SER A 309 -6.95 3.85 -16.04
CA SER A 309 -7.30 3.80 -17.47
C SER A 309 -6.61 4.89 -18.30
N LEU A 310 -6.21 6.00 -17.68
CA LEU A 310 -5.56 7.13 -18.36
C LEU A 310 -4.06 6.93 -18.63
N VAL A 311 -3.44 5.92 -18.02
CA VAL A 311 -1.99 5.65 -18.07
C VAL A 311 -1.43 5.63 -19.49
N GLU A 312 -2.08 4.90 -20.40
CA GLU A 312 -1.60 4.66 -21.76
C GLU A 312 -1.46 5.96 -22.57
N ARG A 313 -2.24 6.98 -22.21
CA ARG A 313 -2.26 8.27 -22.90
C ARG A 313 -1.55 9.36 -22.11
N LEU A 314 -1.61 9.33 -20.78
CA LEU A 314 -0.96 10.32 -19.92
C LEU A 314 0.57 10.19 -19.94
N LEU A 315 1.12 8.99 -19.76
CA LEU A 315 2.58 8.82 -19.64
C LEU A 315 3.34 9.29 -20.90
N PRO A 316 2.91 8.96 -22.13
CA PRO A 316 3.54 9.47 -23.34
C PRO A 316 3.47 10.98 -23.52
N LEU A 317 2.61 11.70 -22.78
CA LEU A 317 2.54 13.16 -22.79
C LEU A 317 3.37 13.77 -21.64
N ALA A 318 3.24 13.21 -20.45
CA ALA A 318 3.91 13.68 -19.24
C ALA A 318 5.44 13.54 -19.34
N ILE A 319 5.95 12.38 -19.80
CA ILE A 319 7.39 12.12 -19.87
C ILE A 319 8.09 13.10 -20.83
N PRO A 320 7.65 13.27 -22.10
CA PRO A 320 8.28 14.24 -22.99
C PRO A 320 8.16 15.68 -22.50
N THR A 321 7.05 16.04 -21.84
CA THR A 321 6.88 17.39 -21.27
C THR A 321 7.89 17.66 -20.17
N ALA A 322 8.12 16.68 -19.27
CA ALA A 322 9.15 16.79 -18.23
C ALA A 322 10.57 16.77 -18.82
N ASP A 323 10.81 15.96 -19.86
CA ASP A 323 12.09 15.87 -20.56
C ASP A 323 12.57 17.22 -21.13
N LEU A 324 11.64 18.10 -21.57
CA LEU A 324 11.99 19.44 -22.08
C LEU A 324 12.78 20.28 -21.07
N VAL A 325 12.52 20.09 -19.77
CA VAL A 325 13.21 20.80 -18.68
C VAL A 325 14.30 19.95 -18.04
N ALA A 326 14.03 18.66 -17.83
CA ALA A 326 14.93 17.74 -17.13
C ALA A 326 16.20 17.41 -17.93
N ILE A 327 16.11 17.27 -19.27
CA ILE A 327 17.27 16.95 -20.12
C ILE A 327 18.31 18.08 -20.11
N PRO A 328 17.94 19.36 -20.33
CA PRO A 328 18.88 20.47 -20.20
C PRO A 328 19.59 20.52 -18.84
N ILE A 329 18.87 20.26 -17.74
CA ILE A 329 19.45 20.20 -16.38
C ILE A 329 20.48 19.07 -16.28
N GLY A 330 20.16 17.88 -16.77
CA GLY A 330 21.09 16.74 -16.80
C GLY A 330 22.34 17.06 -17.61
N GLN A 331 22.18 17.62 -18.81
CA GLN A 331 23.30 18.02 -19.69
C GLN A 331 24.18 19.10 -19.05
N ALA A 332 23.58 20.06 -18.31
CA ALA A 332 24.31 21.08 -17.56
C ALA A 332 25.34 20.50 -16.60
N SER A 333 24.96 19.41 -15.94
CA SER A 333 25.80 18.78 -14.92
C SER A 333 27.00 18.03 -15.51
N THR A 334 26.86 17.54 -16.76
CA THR A 334 27.92 16.86 -17.49
C THR A 334 28.83 17.85 -18.21
N ASN A 335 28.28 18.95 -18.75
CA ASN A 335 29.00 19.98 -19.51
C ASN A 335 28.62 21.42 -19.06
N PRO A 336 29.23 21.94 -17.98
CA PRO A 336 28.86 23.23 -17.40
C PRO A 336 29.06 24.44 -18.33
N GLU A 337 30.09 24.41 -19.19
CA GLU A 337 30.45 25.53 -20.08
C GLU A 337 29.51 25.68 -21.28
N ALA A 338 28.95 24.57 -21.79
CA ALA A 338 27.94 24.60 -22.85
C ALA A 338 26.59 25.13 -22.34
N PHE A 339 26.28 24.84 -21.08
CA PHE A 339 25.02 25.20 -20.44
C PHE A 339 24.93 26.68 -20.06
N LYS A 340 26.02 27.29 -19.57
CA LYS A 340 26.07 28.74 -19.27
C LYS A 340 25.70 29.62 -20.48
N LYS A 341 25.98 29.16 -21.70
CA LYS A 341 25.62 29.86 -22.94
C LYS A 341 24.14 29.69 -23.33
N ARG A 342 23.50 28.60 -22.92
CA ARG A 342 22.09 28.26 -23.23
C ARG A 342 21.08 28.86 -22.25
N LYS A 343 21.50 29.04 -20.99
CA LYS A 343 20.71 29.59 -19.86
C LYS A 343 20.18 31.02 -20.10
N GLN A 344 20.66 31.76 -21.12
CA GLN A 344 20.40 33.20 -21.23
C GLN A 344 19.03 33.60 -21.81
N THR A 345 18.27 32.74 -22.50
CA THR A 345 16.99 33.18 -23.11
C THR A 345 15.87 32.13 -23.19
N GLU A 346 16.13 30.88 -23.58
CA GLU A 346 15.05 29.92 -23.91
C GLU A 346 14.74 28.95 -22.76
N ASP A 347 15.76 28.43 -22.08
CA ASP A 347 15.58 27.44 -21.01
C ASP A 347 14.95 28.05 -19.73
N ALA A 348 15.08 29.36 -19.52
CA ALA A 348 14.50 30.04 -18.36
C ALA A 348 12.97 30.19 -18.50
N HIS A 349 12.50 30.59 -19.69
CA HIS A 349 11.06 30.72 -19.95
C HIS A 349 10.34 29.38 -19.85
N LEU A 350 10.95 28.30 -20.35
CA LEU A 350 10.39 26.95 -20.24
C LEU A 350 10.29 26.45 -18.80
N ARG A 351 11.23 26.86 -17.93
CA ARG A 351 11.20 26.51 -16.49
C ARG A 351 10.12 27.27 -15.73
N ASP A 352 9.79 28.48 -16.17
CA ASP A 352 8.71 29.28 -15.58
C ASP A 352 7.33 28.78 -16.04
N GLU A 353 7.23 28.26 -17.27
CA GLU A 353 5.95 27.77 -17.83
C GLU A 353 5.65 26.30 -17.50
N ILE A 354 6.66 25.46 -17.30
CA ILE A 354 6.50 24.02 -17.05
C ILE A 354 6.98 23.69 -15.63
N ASP A 355 6.03 23.42 -14.74
CA ASP A 355 6.36 22.84 -13.44
C ASP A 355 6.49 21.31 -13.53
N VAL A 356 7.74 20.84 -13.58
CA VAL A 356 8.07 19.41 -13.58
C VAL A 356 7.63 18.73 -12.27
N PHE A 357 7.60 19.44 -11.15
CA PHE A 357 7.17 18.88 -9.87
C PHE A 357 5.69 18.50 -9.92
N GLU A 358 4.81 19.37 -10.41
CA GLU A 358 3.38 19.08 -10.55
C GLU A 358 3.12 17.89 -11.49
N ILE A 359 3.85 17.80 -12.61
CA ILE A 359 3.75 16.66 -13.53
C ILE A 359 4.17 15.36 -12.83
N MET A 360 5.26 15.39 -12.06
CA MET A 360 5.72 14.22 -11.30
C MET A 360 4.76 13.84 -10.17
N SER A 361 4.13 14.82 -9.52
CA SER A 361 3.08 14.59 -8.53
C SER A 361 1.85 13.92 -9.16
N LEU A 362 1.43 14.36 -10.34
CA LEU A 362 0.37 13.70 -11.11
C LEU A 362 0.74 12.24 -11.43
N LEU A 363 1.98 11.99 -11.88
CA LEU A 363 2.47 10.63 -12.14
C LEU A 363 2.48 9.76 -10.87
N LEU A 364 2.83 10.32 -9.72
CA LEU A 364 2.80 9.62 -8.43
C LEU A 364 1.35 9.25 -8.02
N THR A 365 0.41 10.17 -8.17
CA THR A 365 -1.01 9.92 -7.89
C THR A 365 -1.54 8.77 -8.76
N VAL A 366 -1.20 8.78 -10.06
CA VAL A 366 -1.58 7.71 -10.98
C VAL A 366 -0.89 6.38 -10.62
N ALA A 367 0.40 6.41 -10.27
CA ALA A 367 1.13 5.21 -9.84
C ALA A 367 0.48 4.55 -8.59
N HIS A 368 0.14 5.35 -7.57
CA HIS A 368 -0.56 4.86 -6.39
C HIS A 368 -1.95 4.29 -6.71
N ALA A 369 -2.68 4.92 -7.63
CA ALA A 369 -3.98 4.42 -8.07
C ALA A 369 -3.85 3.08 -8.84
N CYS A 370 -2.79 2.92 -9.65
CA CYS A 370 -2.48 1.67 -10.33
C CYS A 370 -2.18 0.53 -9.35
N VAL A 371 -1.32 0.77 -8.35
CA VAL A 371 -1.01 -0.20 -7.29
C VAL A 371 -2.27 -0.63 -6.53
N SER A 372 -3.14 0.33 -6.22
CA SER A 372 -4.37 0.07 -5.46
C SER A 372 -5.46 -0.64 -6.28
N SER A 373 -5.44 -0.50 -7.61
CA SER A 373 -6.47 -1.04 -8.50
C SER A 373 -6.20 -2.48 -8.91
N SER A 374 -5.02 -2.79 -9.48
CA SER A 374 -4.67 -4.13 -9.98
C SER A 374 -3.18 -4.23 -10.28
N GLU A 375 -2.59 -5.42 -10.08
CA GLU A 375 -1.21 -5.72 -10.49
C GLU A 375 -1.02 -5.50 -11.99
N GLU A 376 -2.01 -5.83 -12.83
CA GLU A 376 -1.95 -5.58 -14.28
C GLU A 376 -1.85 -4.09 -14.59
N ALA A 377 -2.61 -3.24 -13.90
CA ALA A 377 -2.57 -1.80 -14.11
C ALA A 377 -1.19 -1.23 -13.75
N ASN A 378 -0.57 -1.71 -12.68
CA ASN A 378 0.79 -1.35 -12.32
C ASN A 378 1.80 -1.80 -13.39
N THR A 379 1.68 -3.02 -13.92
CA THR A 379 2.56 -3.46 -15.02
C THR A 379 2.38 -2.61 -16.29
N ARG A 380 1.16 -2.15 -16.61
CA ARG A 380 0.91 -1.25 -17.75
C ARG A 380 1.58 0.10 -17.56
N PHE A 381 1.51 0.66 -16.35
CA PHE A 381 2.20 1.90 -15.99
C PHE A 381 3.71 1.78 -16.21
N TRP A 382 4.34 0.75 -15.64
CA TRP A 382 5.79 0.57 -15.76
C TRP A 382 6.27 0.15 -17.16
N LYS A 383 5.39 -0.40 -18.00
CA LYS A 383 5.66 -0.62 -19.44
C LYS A 383 5.73 0.67 -20.25
N HIS A 384 4.94 1.68 -19.88
CA HIS A 384 4.94 2.99 -20.55
C HIS A 384 5.98 3.94 -19.95
N MET A 385 6.47 3.64 -18.75
CA MET A 385 7.55 4.38 -18.12
C MET A 385 8.88 4.11 -18.84
N LYS A 386 9.63 5.16 -19.17
CA LYS A 386 10.94 5.04 -19.82
C LYS A 386 12.05 4.88 -18.79
N TYR A 387 12.93 3.90 -18.98
CA TYR A 387 14.09 3.68 -18.14
C TYR A 387 15.03 4.90 -18.10
N ASP A 388 15.31 5.52 -19.25
CA ASP A 388 16.22 6.68 -19.34
C ASP A 388 15.68 7.88 -18.55
N PHE A 389 14.36 8.07 -18.55
CA PHE A 389 13.69 9.11 -17.79
C PHE A 389 13.90 8.93 -16.28
N VAL A 390 13.71 7.71 -15.77
CA VAL A 390 13.93 7.39 -14.35
C VAL A 390 15.36 7.72 -13.93
N LEU A 391 16.36 7.33 -14.73
CA LEU A 391 17.75 7.65 -14.42
C LEU A 391 18.06 9.15 -14.48
N LEU A 392 17.51 9.85 -15.48
CA LEU A 392 17.65 11.29 -15.64
C LEU A 392 17.10 12.05 -14.42
N MET A 393 15.92 11.64 -13.93
CA MET A 393 15.27 12.26 -12.77
C MET A 393 15.98 11.95 -11.45
N LEU A 394 16.73 10.84 -11.37
CA LEU A 394 17.58 10.50 -10.21
C LEU A 394 18.97 11.16 -10.25
N MET A 395 19.30 11.95 -11.27
CA MET A 395 20.60 12.62 -11.34
C MET A 395 20.76 13.67 -10.24
N LYS A 396 21.97 13.79 -9.70
CA LYS A 396 22.31 14.73 -8.60
C LYS A 396 22.06 16.22 -8.91
N ALA A 397 21.88 16.54 -10.20
CA ALA A 397 21.67 17.89 -10.69
C ALA A 397 20.20 18.30 -10.71
N GLN A 398 19.29 17.32 -10.67
CA GLN A 398 17.87 17.60 -10.58
C GLN A 398 17.55 18.19 -9.21
N PRO A 399 16.53 19.07 -9.12
CA PRO A 399 16.00 19.56 -7.86
C PRO A 399 15.65 18.42 -6.89
N LEU A 400 15.98 18.61 -5.60
CA LEU A 400 15.84 17.56 -4.58
C LEU A 400 14.39 17.06 -4.45
N ASN A 401 13.41 17.95 -4.52
CA ASN A 401 11.99 17.61 -4.49
C ASN A 401 11.59 16.66 -5.64
N GLN A 402 12.15 16.85 -6.85
CA GLN A 402 11.90 15.98 -8.00
C GLN A 402 12.57 14.61 -7.84
N ILE A 403 13.79 14.56 -7.28
CA ILE A 403 14.45 13.30 -6.93
C ILE A 403 13.61 12.52 -5.91
N MET A 404 13.14 13.20 -4.86
CA MET A 404 12.29 12.60 -3.81
C MET A 404 11.00 12.01 -4.38
N LEU A 405 10.29 12.75 -5.24
CA LEU A 405 9.10 12.23 -5.92
C LEU A 405 9.42 11.01 -6.79
N THR A 406 10.56 11.03 -7.50
CA THR A 406 10.98 9.90 -8.34
C THR A 406 11.26 8.65 -7.51
N LEU A 407 11.86 8.80 -6.33
CA LEU A 407 12.05 7.70 -5.39
C LEU A 407 10.71 7.14 -4.89
N GLN A 408 9.75 8.01 -4.57
CA GLN A 408 8.40 7.60 -4.17
C GLN A 408 7.66 6.87 -5.29
N ILE A 409 7.77 7.34 -6.55
CA ILE A 409 7.23 6.63 -7.71
C ILE A 409 7.92 5.26 -7.82
N LEU A 410 9.24 5.18 -7.70
CA LEU A 410 9.99 3.91 -7.77
C LEU A 410 9.59 2.88 -6.69
N CYS A 411 9.14 3.32 -5.51
CA CYS A 411 8.59 2.40 -4.50
C CYS A 411 7.41 1.58 -5.04
N THR A 412 6.66 2.10 -6.02
CA THR A 412 5.52 1.39 -6.66
C THR A 412 5.94 0.41 -7.75
N SER A 413 7.21 0.41 -8.15
CA SER A 413 7.74 -0.40 -9.26
C SER A 413 8.11 -1.83 -8.90
N ALA A 414 8.16 -2.16 -7.60
CA ALA A 414 8.53 -3.48 -7.15
C ALA A 414 7.42 -4.48 -7.49
N THR A 415 7.70 -5.43 -8.37
CA THR A 415 6.81 -6.55 -8.70
C THR A 415 7.49 -7.88 -8.38
N ARG A 416 6.77 -8.99 -8.55
CA ARG A 416 7.31 -10.33 -8.29
C ARG A 416 8.45 -10.74 -9.23
N SER A 417 8.51 -10.16 -10.42
CA SER A 417 9.43 -10.58 -11.49
C SER A 417 10.31 -9.46 -12.06
N THR A 418 9.96 -8.20 -11.82
CA THR A 418 10.67 -7.04 -12.39
C THR A 418 10.74 -5.89 -11.41
N PHE A 419 11.70 -4.99 -11.63
CA PHE A 419 11.82 -3.75 -10.88
C PHE A 419 12.08 -2.56 -11.81
N GLY A 420 11.42 -1.42 -11.55
CA GLY A 420 11.53 -0.23 -12.39
C GLY A 420 10.78 -0.34 -13.73
N ALA A 421 11.27 0.37 -14.75
CA ALA A 421 10.68 0.37 -16.09
C ALA A 421 10.75 -1.02 -16.74
N ILE A 422 9.63 -1.46 -17.32
CA ILE A 422 9.47 -2.78 -17.93
C ILE A 422 9.61 -2.64 -19.44
N LEU A 423 10.56 -3.38 -20.02
CA LEU A 423 10.71 -3.41 -21.48
C LEU A 423 9.53 -4.15 -22.15
N PRO A 424 9.07 -3.69 -23.33
CA PRO A 424 8.19 -4.49 -24.19
C PRO A 424 8.88 -5.83 -24.50
N ASP A 425 8.12 -6.93 -24.44
CA ASP A 425 8.62 -8.30 -24.66
C ASP A 425 9.76 -8.71 -23.71
N ALA A 426 9.50 -8.59 -22.40
CA ALA A 426 10.43 -8.90 -21.32
C ALA A 426 11.12 -10.28 -21.43
N ASP A 427 10.44 -11.29 -22.00
CA ASP A 427 10.98 -12.64 -22.15
C ASP A 427 12.12 -12.71 -23.18
N LEU A 428 12.09 -11.88 -24.23
CA LEU A 428 13.15 -11.81 -25.24
C LEU A 428 14.30 -10.88 -24.80
N ASN A 429 13.99 -9.92 -23.94
CA ASN A 429 14.90 -8.86 -23.50
C ASN A 429 15.36 -9.02 -22.04
N ALA A 430 15.28 -10.22 -21.47
CA ALA A 430 15.56 -10.47 -20.05
C ALA A 430 16.95 -9.99 -19.61
N GLU A 431 17.98 -10.15 -20.44
CA GLU A 431 19.32 -9.64 -20.15
C GLU A 431 19.36 -8.11 -20.09
N GLN A 432 18.63 -7.44 -20.98
CA GLN A 432 18.56 -5.98 -21.01
C GLN A 432 17.76 -5.44 -19.82
N GLN A 433 16.68 -6.14 -19.44
CA GLN A 433 15.90 -5.85 -18.24
C GLN A 433 16.80 -5.94 -16.99
N GLN A 434 17.60 -7.01 -16.87
CA GLN A 434 18.53 -7.15 -15.75
C GLN A 434 19.61 -6.06 -15.73
N LYS A 435 20.13 -5.64 -16.89
CA LYS A 435 21.08 -4.53 -16.99
C LYS A 435 20.44 -3.20 -16.55
N ASN A 436 19.22 -2.94 -16.99
CA ASN A 436 18.46 -1.74 -16.60
C ASN A 436 18.23 -1.72 -15.08
N GLU A 437 17.76 -2.84 -14.51
CA GLU A 437 17.58 -2.99 -13.06
C GLU A 437 18.89 -2.77 -12.29
N SER A 438 19.98 -3.37 -12.77
CA SER A 438 21.31 -3.21 -12.17
C SER A 438 21.77 -1.75 -12.17
N ALA A 439 21.51 -1.01 -13.25
CA ALA A 439 21.87 0.40 -13.34
C ALA A 439 21.01 1.32 -12.46
N ILE A 440 19.71 1.02 -12.29
CA ILE A 440 18.86 1.71 -11.30
C ILE A 440 19.41 1.45 -9.90
N ILE A 441 19.73 0.20 -9.56
CA ILE A 441 20.33 -0.16 -8.26
C ILE A 441 21.67 0.55 -8.05
N ASP A 442 22.53 0.61 -9.07
CA ASP A 442 23.80 1.34 -8.97
C ASP A 442 23.56 2.83 -8.70
N ARG A 443 22.62 3.46 -9.40
CA ARG A 443 22.25 4.87 -9.18
C ARG A 443 21.68 5.10 -7.78
N LEU A 444 20.74 4.28 -7.33
CA LEU A 444 20.14 4.36 -5.98
C LEU A 444 21.22 4.20 -4.90
N THR A 445 22.12 3.23 -5.04
CA THR A 445 23.19 3.01 -4.07
C THR A 445 24.24 4.13 -4.07
N ASN A 446 24.43 4.85 -5.19
CA ASN A 446 25.25 6.05 -5.24
C ASN A 446 24.62 7.22 -4.46
N LEU A 447 23.29 7.41 -4.57
CA LEU A 447 22.54 8.44 -3.85
C LEU A 447 22.67 8.34 -2.31
N LEU A 448 22.94 7.14 -1.77
CA LEU A 448 23.22 6.96 -0.34
C LEU A 448 24.44 7.77 0.14
N SER A 449 25.40 8.03 -0.76
CA SER A 449 26.65 8.73 -0.45
C SER A 449 26.79 10.10 -1.11
N GLU A 450 26.12 10.31 -2.24
CA GLU A 450 26.09 11.59 -2.92
C GLU A 450 25.32 12.63 -2.11
N LYS A 451 25.67 13.90 -2.32
CA LYS A 451 24.87 15.04 -1.90
C LYS A 451 24.37 15.71 -3.19
N PRO A 452 23.06 15.70 -3.47
CA PRO A 452 22.53 16.45 -4.60
C PRO A 452 22.94 17.92 -4.51
N THR A 453 23.14 18.54 -5.66
CA THR A 453 23.46 19.97 -5.77
C THR A 453 22.65 20.48 -6.93
N SER A 454 21.54 21.16 -6.64
CA SER A 454 20.74 21.81 -7.68
C SER A 454 21.59 22.89 -8.37
N VAL A 455 21.43 23.00 -9.69
CA VAL A 455 22.12 24.01 -10.52
C VAL A 455 21.75 25.44 -10.12
N ASP A 456 20.60 25.61 -9.46
CA ASP A 456 20.05 26.91 -9.05
C ASP A 456 20.16 27.17 -7.53
N ALA A 457 20.66 26.20 -6.74
CA ALA A 457 20.84 26.38 -5.30
C ALA A 457 22.21 27.01 -5.00
N GLU A 458 22.22 28.26 -4.53
CA GLU A 458 23.42 28.97 -4.06
C GLU A 458 23.98 28.35 -2.77
N GLU A 459 23.17 27.61 -2.00
CA GLU A 459 23.54 26.98 -0.75
C GLU A 459 23.45 25.43 -0.82
N PRO A 460 24.40 24.70 -0.19
CA PRO A 460 24.32 23.25 -0.06
C PRO A 460 23.03 22.84 0.69
N HIS A 461 22.35 21.79 0.22
CA HIS A 461 21.18 21.24 0.92
C HIS A 461 21.49 20.91 2.38
N SER A 462 20.49 21.07 3.25
CA SER A 462 20.64 20.83 4.68
C SER A 462 21.03 19.38 4.95
N THR A 463 21.77 19.17 6.04
CA THR A 463 22.06 17.80 6.51
C THR A 463 20.80 17.01 6.89
N SER A 464 19.68 17.71 7.12
CA SER A 464 18.34 17.14 7.34
C SER A 464 17.78 16.60 6.01
N ASP A 465 17.77 17.42 4.96
CA ASP A 465 17.24 17.04 3.64
C ASP A 465 18.01 15.86 3.02
N VAL A 466 19.34 15.81 3.23
CA VAL A 466 20.15 14.66 2.80
C VAL A 466 19.80 13.39 3.58
N ALA A 467 19.40 13.52 4.86
CA ALA A 467 18.95 12.37 5.64
C ALA A 467 17.57 11.88 5.16
N ASP A 468 16.68 12.78 4.77
CA ASP A 468 15.38 12.44 4.18
C ASP A 468 15.55 11.70 2.85
N LEU A 469 16.43 12.21 1.97
CA LEU A 469 16.79 11.54 0.72
C LEU A 469 17.28 10.10 0.96
N ARG A 470 18.20 9.93 1.90
CA ARG A 470 18.74 8.59 2.23
C ARG A 470 17.67 7.67 2.79
N THR A 471 16.75 8.21 3.59
CA THR A 471 15.61 7.47 4.12
C THR A 471 14.70 7.00 2.98
N GLU A 472 14.41 7.86 2.00
CA GLU A 472 13.60 7.46 0.85
C GLU A 472 14.29 6.41 -0.04
N VAL A 473 15.60 6.52 -0.26
CA VAL A 473 16.33 5.46 -0.97
C VAL A 473 16.24 4.13 -0.23
N LEU A 474 16.33 4.14 1.11
CA LEU A 474 16.14 2.94 1.92
C LEU A 474 14.70 2.42 1.86
N ASN A 475 13.69 3.30 1.78
CA ASN A 475 12.30 2.91 1.57
C ASN A 475 12.12 2.19 0.21
N VAL A 476 12.78 2.67 -0.85
CA VAL A 476 12.78 1.98 -2.16
C VAL A 476 13.38 0.58 -2.04
N PHE A 477 14.53 0.43 -1.37
CA PHE A 477 15.09 -0.90 -1.11
C PHE A 477 14.17 -1.76 -0.25
N GLY A 478 13.49 -1.15 0.74
CA GLY A 478 12.46 -1.79 1.54
C GLY A 478 11.34 -2.36 0.67
N ALA A 479 10.81 -1.58 -0.28
CA ALA A 479 9.80 -2.04 -1.23
C ALA A 479 10.33 -3.16 -2.15
N MET A 480 11.59 -3.09 -2.57
CA MET A 480 12.21 -4.13 -3.39
C MET A 480 12.33 -5.48 -2.67
N ILE A 481 12.76 -5.48 -1.41
CA ILE A 481 13.02 -6.73 -0.65
C ILE A 481 11.75 -7.47 -0.24
N VAL A 482 10.57 -6.83 -0.32
CA VAL A 482 9.28 -7.51 -0.14
C VAL A 482 9.10 -8.63 -1.17
N HIS A 483 9.71 -8.49 -2.35
CA HIS A 483 9.68 -9.48 -3.41
C HIS A 483 11.02 -10.17 -3.58
N ASP A 484 10.98 -11.48 -3.81
CA ASP A 484 12.16 -12.33 -3.92
C ASP A 484 13.09 -11.92 -5.08
N HIS A 485 12.52 -11.48 -6.22
CA HIS A 485 13.30 -10.97 -7.35
C HIS A 485 14.11 -9.72 -7.00
N GLY A 486 13.49 -8.75 -6.32
CA GLY A 486 14.14 -7.50 -5.92
C GLY A 486 15.26 -7.75 -4.91
N ALA A 487 15.02 -8.62 -3.92
CA ALA A 487 16.03 -9.02 -2.95
C ALA A 487 17.23 -9.73 -3.60
N ARG A 488 16.99 -10.68 -4.51
CA ARG A 488 18.06 -11.36 -5.28
C ARG A 488 18.85 -10.39 -6.17
N SER A 489 18.17 -9.45 -6.82
CA SER A 489 18.81 -8.44 -7.65
C SER A 489 19.72 -7.52 -6.84
N LEU A 490 19.29 -7.13 -5.63
CA LEU A 490 20.08 -6.31 -4.72
C LEU A 490 21.26 -7.09 -4.11
N ALA A 491 21.06 -8.36 -3.73
CA ALA A 491 22.08 -9.27 -3.21
C ALA A 491 23.18 -9.58 -4.26
N SER A 492 22.78 -9.82 -5.50
CA SER A 492 23.70 -10.13 -6.61
C SER A 492 24.48 -8.90 -7.08
N HIS A 493 23.99 -7.68 -6.85
CA HIS A 493 24.69 -6.45 -7.22
C HIS A 493 26.09 -6.35 -6.56
N ARG A 494 27.08 -5.84 -7.31
CA ARG A 494 28.49 -5.83 -6.87
C ARG A 494 28.76 -4.88 -5.70
N PHE A 495 28.14 -3.70 -5.71
CA PHE A 495 28.47 -2.62 -4.78
C PHE A 495 27.38 -2.34 -3.73
N ALA A 496 26.21 -2.97 -3.83
CA ALA A 496 25.03 -2.56 -3.05
C ALA A 496 25.25 -2.77 -1.54
N ILE A 497 25.57 -4.00 -1.15
CA ILE A 497 25.80 -4.37 0.25
C ILE A 497 26.93 -3.55 0.87
N GLY A 498 28.06 -3.43 0.16
CA GLY A 498 29.19 -2.62 0.64
C GLY A 498 28.79 -1.15 0.85
N ARG A 499 28.04 -0.55 -0.09
CA ARG A 499 27.62 0.87 0.01
C ARG A 499 26.62 1.07 1.15
N LEU A 500 25.73 0.10 1.39
CA LEU A 500 24.82 0.09 2.55
C LEU A 500 25.61 0.00 3.87
N MET A 501 26.63 -0.86 3.96
CA MET A 501 27.50 -0.94 5.14
C MET A 501 28.27 0.36 5.38
N ARG A 502 28.77 0.98 4.32
CA ARG A 502 29.42 2.30 4.42
C ARG A 502 28.45 3.37 4.93
N LEU A 503 27.19 3.32 4.52
CA LEU A 503 26.16 4.22 5.03
C LEU A 503 25.88 3.96 6.52
N LEU A 504 25.79 2.69 6.93
CA LEU A 504 25.57 2.30 8.32
C LEU A 504 26.68 2.81 9.23
N ASP A 505 27.94 2.53 8.87
CA ASP A 505 29.14 3.02 9.59
C ASP A 505 29.18 4.55 9.69
N PHE A 506 28.88 5.24 8.57
CA PHE A 506 28.80 6.69 8.55
C PHE A 506 27.68 7.22 9.45
N SER A 507 26.50 6.59 9.45
CA SER A 507 25.34 7.04 10.21
C SER A 507 25.53 6.83 11.71
N ILE A 508 26.10 5.69 12.12
CA ILE A 508 26.49 5.44 13.51
C ILE A 508 27.55 6.45 13.96
N SER A 509 28.59 6.70 13.15
CA SER A 509 29.61 7.68 13.49
C SER A 509 29.04 9.11 13.59
N LYS A 510 28.07 9.45 12.72
CA LYS A 510 27.35 10.73 12.76
C LYS A 510 26.49 10.86 14.01
N LEU A 511 25.90 9.76 14.50
CA LEU A 511 25.05 9.76 15.69
C LEU A 511 25.78 10.32 16.91
N TYR A 512 27.07 9.97 17.10
CA TYR A 512 27.88 10.49 18.21
C TYR A 512 28.31 11.96 18.05
N SER A 513 28.09 12.57 16.88
CA SER A 513 28.41 13.97 16.62
C SER A 513 27.20 14.91 16.70
N VAL A 514 25.99 14.35 16.86
CA VAL A 514 24.72 15.09 16.84
C VAL A 514 24.07 14.99 18.21
N SER A 515 23.47 16.10 18.68
CA SER A 515 22.75 16.12 19.94
C SER A 515 21.43 15.32 19.86
N PRO A 516 21.06 14.52 20.89
CA PRO A 516 19.85 13.70 20.90
C PRO A 516 18.54 14.45 20.64
N ASP A 517 18.48 15.72 21.02
CA ASP A 517 17.26 16.54 20.92
C ASP A 517 17.03 17.11 19.51
N THR A 518 17.89 16.79 18.55
CA THR A 518 17.83 17.34 17.20
C THR A 518 17.02 16.44 16.27
N GLU A 519 16.22 17.01 15.36
CA GLU A 519 15.52 16.26 14.30
C GLU A 519 16.47 15.36 13.48
N ILE A 520 17.70 15.82 13.26
CA ILE A 520 18.77 15.10 12.56
C ILE A 520 19.14 13.80 13.28
N HIS A 521 19.07 13.77 14.62
CA HIS A 521 19.34 12.57 15.41
C HIS A 521 18.29 11.50 15.11
N SER A 522 17.01 11.83 15.27
CA SER A 522 15.87 10.94 14.95
C SER A 522 15.94 10.41 13.51
N LYS A 523 16.23 11.26 12.53
CA LYS A 523 16.42 10.85 11.13
C LYS A 523 17.61 9.91 10.95
N THR A 524 18.72 10.15 11.65
CA THR A 524 19.92 9.29 11.58
C THR A 524 19.66 7.93 12.20
N VAL A 525 18.95 7.86 13.32
CA VAL A 525 18.51 6.61 13.95
C VAL A 525 17.60 5.82 13.01
N ARG A 526 16.63 6.47 12.37
CA ARG A 526 15.76 5.83 11.36
C ARG A 526 16.57 5.21 10.21
N ILE A 527 17.59 5.90 9.72
CA ILE A 527 18.50 5.38 8.69
C ILE A 527 19.22 4.13 9.20
N ILE A 528 19.73 4.13 10.43
CA ILE A 528 20.43 2.98 11.03
C ILE A 528 19.50 1.77 11.11
N ASN A 529 18.29 1.94 11.66
CA ASN A 529 17.33 0.84 11.81
C ASN A 529 16.92 0.25 10.44
N LEU A 530 16.57 1.10 9.47
CA LEU A 530 16.19 0.65 8.13
C LEU A 530 17.36 -0.03 7.39
N ALA A 531 18.55 0.58 7.41
CA ALA A 531 19.71 0.01 6.74
C ALA A 531 20.08 -1.35 7.33
N MET A 532 20.06 -1.49 8.66
CA MET A 532 20.39 -2.74 9.32
C MET A 532 19.37 -3.85 9.01
N ARG A 533 18.06 -3.54 9.02
CA ARG A 533 17.02 -4.50 8.65
C ARG A 533 17.18 -5.02 7.21
N ILE A 534 17.44 -4.11 6.26
CA ILE A 534 17.66 -4.47 4.85
C ILE A 534 18.91 -5.34 4.72
N ILE A 535 20.02 -4.91 5.34
CA ILE A 535 21.28 -5.66 5.38
C ILE A 535 21.08 -7.06 5.93
N PHE A 536 20.42 -7.17 7.08
CA PHE A 536 20.18 -8.44 7.76
C PHE A 536 19.40 -9.38 6.85
N HIS A 537 18.28 -8.92 6.31
CA HIS A 537 17.44 -9.70 5.40
C HIS A 537 18.21 -10.20 4.16
N LEU A 538 19.05 -9.36 3.54
CA LEU A 538 19.83 -9.73 2.37
C LEU A 538 20.91 -10.77 2.71
N LEU A 539 21.64 -10.56 3.80
CA LEU A 539 22.77 -11.43 4.16
C LEU A 539 22.31 -12.79 4.66
N THR A 540 21.20 -12.87 5.41
CA THR A 540 20.71 -14.13 5.98
C THR A 540 20.00 -15.01 4.94
N ASN A 541 19.17 -14.42 4.09
CA ASN A 541 18.31 -15.19 3.18
C ASN A 541 18.94 -15.46 1.80
N TYR A 542 19.88 -14.63 1.34
CA TYR A 542 20.33 -14.66 -0.06
C TYR A 542 21.84 -14.86 -0.27
N LEU A 543 22.67 -14.73 0.79
CA LEU A 543 24.12 -14.87 0.67
C LEU A 543 24.68 -15.97 1.57
N THR A 544 25.57 -16.77 0.99
CA THR A 544 26.43 -17.68 1.75
C THR A 544 27.53 -16.90 2.47
N VAL A 545 28.11 -17.45 3.55
CA VAL A 545 29.13 -16.77 4.37
C VAL A 545 30.36 -16.34 3.55
N GLU A 546 30.77 -17.14 2.57
CA GLU A 546 31.89 -16.83 1.67
C GLU A 546 31.56 -15.63 0.76
N ASP A 547 30.36 -15.61 0.20
CA ASP A 547 29.86 -14.49 -0.62
C ASP A 547 29.76 -13.19 0.19
N ARG A 548 29.43 -13.28 1.49
CA ARG A 548 29.40 -12.09 2.36
C ARG A 548 30.77 -11.42 2.40
N LYS A 549 31.84 -12.19 2.66
CA LYS A 549 33.21 -11.65 2.76
C LYS A 549 33.68 -11.04 1.43
N THR A 550 33.41 -11.69 0.30
CA THR A 550 33.78 -11.17 -1.02
C THR A 550 33.06 -9.85 -1.32
N LYS A 551 31.74 -9.76 -1.06
CA LYS A 551 30.95 -8.54 -1.26
C LYS A 551 31.38 -7.38 -0.38
N MET A 552 31.80 -7.64 0.86
CA MET A 552 32.32 -6.60 1.77
C MET A 552 33.71 -6.09 1.35
N SER A 553 34.53 -6.95 0.74
CA SER A 553 35.89 -6.60 0.30
C SER A 553 35.92 -5.63 -0.89
N VAL A 554 34.80 -5.47 -1.61
CA VAL A 554 34.71 -4.63 -2.80
C VAL A 554 34.94 -3.15 -2.50
N ILE A 555 34.64 -2.69 -1.28
CA ILE A 555 34.85 -1.31 -0.86
C ILE A 555 36.15 -1.20 -0.04
N PRO A 556 36.98 -0.17 -0.28
CA PRO A 556 38.18 0.06 0.52
C PRO A 556 37.86 0.15 2.02
N GLY A 557 38.44 -0.76 2.81
CA GLY A 557 38.17 -0.87 4.25
C GLY A 557 36.78 -1.40 4.61
N GLY A 558 36.03 -1.96 3.66
CA GLY A 558 34.65 -2.42 3.87
C GLY A 558 34.52 -3.48 4.95
N ILE A 559 35.46 -4.43 5.03
CA ILE A 559 35.48 -5.47 6.08
C ILE A 559 35.66 -4.84 7.47
N HIS A 560 36.63 -3.94 7.64
CA HIS A 560 36.87 -3.28 8.91
C HIS A 560 35.68 -2.41 9.33
N ARG A 561 35.14 -1.60 8.41
CA ARG A 561 33.95 -0.77 8.67
C ARG A 561 32.73 -1.60 9.04
N HIS A 562 32.56 -2.75 8.39
CA HIS A 562 31.48 -3.68 8.70
C HIS A 562 31.58 -4.21 10.13
N VAL A 563 32.75 -4.72 10.53
CA VAL A 563 32.97 -5.23 11.89
C VAL A 563 32.75 -4.11 12.91
N VAL A 564 33.34 -2.92 12.71
CA VAL A 564 33.17 -1.80 13.64
C VAL A 564 31.71 -1.36 13.78
N ALA A 565 30.99 -1.22 12.66
CA ALA A 565 29.58 -0.82 12.67
C ALA A 565 28.71 -1.87 13.38
N LEU A 566 28.90 -3.16 13.08
CA LEU A 566 28.16 -4.23 13.73
C LEU A 566 28.48 -4.33 15.22
N THR A 567 29.75 -4.24 15.61
CA THR A 567 30.14 -4.29 17.03
C THR A 567 29.51 -3.15 17.83
N ARG A 568 29.53 -1.92 17.30
CA ARG A 568 28.90 -0.76 17.97
C ARG A 568 27.38 -0.95 18.11
N LEU A 569 26.73 -1.49 17.08
CA LEU A 569 25.28 -1.70 17.08
C LEU A 569 24.86 -2.89 17.94
N ALA A 570 25.67 -3.95 17.96
CA ALA A 570 25.49 -5.11 18.83
C ALA A 570 25.56 -4.66 20.29
N PHE A 571 26.66 -4.04 20.73
CA PHE A 571 26.83 -3.62 22.12
C PHE A 571 26.16 -2.27 22.48
N SER A 572 25.25 -1.77 21.65
CA SER A 572 24.49 -0.54 21.92
C SER A 572 23.51 -0.78 23.06
N ASP A 573 23.67 -0.07 24.18
CA ASP A 573 22.70 -0.06 25.28
C ASP A 573 21.50 0.89 25.00
N ALA A 574 21.47 1.53 23.82
CA ALA A 574 20.40 2.45 23.36
C ALA A 574 20.15 3.65 24.29
N LEU A 575 21.19 4.12 24.97
CA LEU A 575 21.13 5.23 25.92
C LEU A 575 21.63 6.55 25.33
N VAL A 576 20.93 7.64 25.65
CA VAL A 576 21.30 9.05 25.34
C VAL A 576 21.59 9.30 23.86
N LEU A 577 22.82 9.01 23.40
CA LEU A 577 23.22 9.19 22.00
C LEU A 577 22.66 8.09 21.10
N GLU A 578 22.47 6.88 21.63
CA GLU A 578 21.94 5.73 20.89
C GLU A 578 20.43 5.54 21.08
N GLN A 579 19.77 6.53 21.68
CA GLN A 579 18.34 6.48 21.95
C GLN A 579 17.54 6.30 20.65
N GLY A 580 16.66 5.30 20.62
CA GLY A 580 15.81 4.98 19.47
C GLY A 580 16.38 3.91 18.54
N ILE A 581 17.61 3.43 18.77
CA ILE A 581 18.05 2.16 18.18
C ILE A 581 17.17 1.05 18.76
N GLU A 582 16.56 0.28 17.87
CA GLU A 582 15.64 -0.79 18.27
C GLU A 582 16.39 -2.02 18.75
N GLU A 583 15.80 -2.74 19.72
CA GLU A 583 16.40 -3.97 20.26
C GLU A 583 16.58 -5.04 19.18
N GLU A 584 15.60 -5.20 18.29
CA GLU A 584 15.68 -6.13 17.15
C GLU A 584 16.88 -5.83 16.24
N VAL A 585 17.24 -4.56 16.09
CA VAL A 585 18.36 -4.10 15.27
C VAL A 585 19.71 -4.45 15.93
N SER A 586 19.80 -4.33 17.26
CA SER A 586 20.97 -4.78 18.04
C SER A 586 21.11 -6.31 18.02
N ILE A 587 20.01 -7.07 18.15
CA ILE A 587 20.02 -8.53 18.05
C ILE A 587 20.46 -8.98 16.65
N ALA A 588 19.89 -8.39 15.61
CA ALA A 588 20.29 -8.67 14.22
C ALA A 588 21.78 -8.38 13.97
N ALA A 589 22.33 -7.36 14.64
CA ALA A 589 23.76 -7.03 14.54
C ALA A 589 24.64 -8.08 15.22
N HIS A 590 24.23 -8.57 16.40
CA HIS A 590 24.91 -9.67 17.07
C HIS A 590 24.92 -10.95 16.22
N GLU A 591 23.76 -11.36 15.69
CA GLU A 591 23.66 -12.58 14.88
C GLU A 591 24.56 -12.54 13.65
N LEU A 592 24.65 -11.39 12.96
CA LEU A 592 25.57 -11.24 11.83
C LEU A 592 27.03 -11.22 12.25
N LEU A 593 27.34 -10.64 13.40
CA LEU A 593 28.70 -10.57 13.92
C LEU A 593 29.20 -11.97 14.29
N ASP A 594 28.39 -12.76 14.98
CA ASP A 594 28.67 -14.16 15.34
C ASP A 594 28.86 -15.04 14.09
N ALA A 595 28.06 -14.81 13.05
CA ALA A 595 28.20 -15.55 11.79
C ALA A 595 29.44 -15.14 10.97
N PHE A 596 30.03 -13.97 11.24
CA PHE A 596 31.14 -13.42 10.45
C PHE A 596 32.52 -13.67 11.09
N LEU A 597 32.59 -13.62 12.43
CA LEU A 597 33.81 -13.77 13.21
C LEU A 597 34.17 -15.24 13.44
N SER A 598 35.47 -15.51 13.57
CA SER A 598 35.93 -16.78 14.15
C SER A 598 35.70 -16.79 15.68
N PRO A 599 35.61 -17.97 16.33
CA PRO A 599 35.41 -18.07 17.77
C PRO A 599 36.45 -17.28 18.59
N GLU A 600 37.72 -17.30 18.17
CA GLU A 600 38.81 -16.58 18.83
C GLU A 600 38.71 -15.05 18.66
N GLU A 601 38.28 -14.57 17.50
CA GLU A 601 38.05 -13.12 17.27
C GLU A 601 36.82 -12.62 18.03
N GLY A 602 35.77 -13.45 18.13
CA GLY A 602 34.57 -13.16 18.92
C GLY A 602 34.87 -13.01 20.41
N GLU A 603 35.63 -13.95 21.00
CA GLU A 603 36.03 -13.87 22.41
C GLU A 603 36.87 -12.63 22.72
N ASN A 604 37.80 -12.28 21.82
CA ASN A 604 38.62 -11.07 21.97
C ASN A 604 37.77 -9.79 21.92
N LEU A 605 36.77 -9.72 21.04
CA LEU A 605 35.87 -8.57 20.96
C LEU A 605 34.98 -8.45 22.21
N VAL A 606 34.42 -9.56 22.69
CA VAL A 606 33.62 -9.57 23.94
C VAL A 606 34.48 -9.14 25.13
N GLN A 607 35.73 -9.57 25.23
CA GLN A 607 36.64 -9.14 26.29
C GLN A 607 36.88 -7.62 26.28
N VAL A 608 37.07 -7.00 25.11
CA VAL A 608 37.31 -5.55 24.99
C VAL A 608 36.09 -4.73 25.42
N TYR A 609 34.87 -5.17 25.11
CA TYR A 609 33.65 -4.40 25.45
C TYR A 609 33.09 -4.75 26.84
N SER A 610 33.31 -5.97 27.36
CA SER A 610 32.92 -6.36 28.72
C SER A 610 33.81 -5.75 29.81
N THR A 611 35.06 -5.43 29.50
CA THR A 611 35.98 -4.74 30.42
C THR A 611 35.80 -3.22 30.45
N ALA A 612 34.96 -2.67 29.56
CA ALA A 612 34.61 -1.25 29.52
C ALA A 612 33.33 -0.88 30.29
N LYS A 613 32.59 -1.89 30.79
CA LYS A 613 31.53 -1.71 31.82
C LYS A 613 32.16 -1.77 33.20
#